data_AF-A0A9D4J1K7-F1
#
_entry.id   AF-A0A9D4J1K7-F1
#
_cell.length_a   1.000
_cell.length_b   1.000
_cell.length_c   1.000
_cell.angle_alpha   90.00
_cell.angle_beta   90.00
_cell.angle_gamma   90.00
#
_symmetry.space_group_name_H-M   'P 1'
#
loop_
_entity.id
_entity.type
_entity.pdbx_description
1 polymer ?
#
loop_
_entity_poly.entity_id
_entity_poly.type
_entity_poly.pdbx_seq_one_letter_code
_entity_poly.pdbx_strand_id
1 'polypeptide(L)'
;MNLSSMPYIFPRIHGRSWPTFVIFIPNRWYDELKCTEVDEVITRRVQAGEEITLPNGKLLERLLAIKMYQEGLEQNSYGYSENGKERKTDETKAPFFKELLPLGQKKMDAISLSLESPIVVIGDASGSMQVAIRTNSIIAGLLTAICQAQLVFFNTENIVPRYVPKNIEEVLNLAVEMQSGGDTTPAASLWPF
;
A
#
# COMPACT_ATOMS: atom_id res chain seq x y z
N MET A 1 33.31 12.52 -8.53
CA MET A 1 32.88 12.19 -9.91
C MET A 1 31.75 13.13 -10.26
N ASN A 2 31.84 13.80 -11.42
CA ASN A 2 30.94 14.87 -11.83
C ASN A 2 29.77 14.27 -12.64
N LEU A 3 28.55 14.30 -12.10
CA LEU A 3 27.34 13.72 -12.71
C LEU A 3 26.74 14.58 -13.84
N SER A 4 27.34 15.74 -14.14
CA SER A 4 26.90 16.63 -15.23
C SER A 4 27.21 16.10 -16.63
N SER A 5 27.92 14.97 -16.75
CA SER A 5 28.31 14.37 -18.04
C SER A 5 27.74 12.98 -18.30
N MET A 6 26.78 12.50 -17.50
CA MET A 6 26.05 11.28 -17.86
C MET A 6 24.99 11.61 -18.94
N PRO A 7 25.15 11.10 -20.18
CA PRO A 7 24.14 11.28 -21.20
C PRO A 7 22.89 10.52 -20.76
N TYR A 8 21.76 11.22 -20.75
CA TYR A 8 20.41 10.69 -20.70
C TYR A 8 20.32 9.23 -21.18
N ILE A 9 20.29 8.28 -20.24
CA ILE A 9 19.84 6.91 -20.52
C ILE A 9 18.31 6.94 -20.52
N PHE A 10 17.76 7.72 -21.45
CA PHE A 10 16.46 7.46 -22.03
C PHE A 10 16.75 7.12 -23.49
N PRO A 11 16.51 5.88 -23.95
CA PRO A 11 16.74 5.56 -25.35
C PRO A 11 15.89 6.50 -26.22
N ARG A 12 16.55 7.40 -26.96
CA ARG A 12 15.95 8.15 -28.06
C ARG A 12 15.63 7.17 -29.19
N ILE A 13 14.50 6.49 -29.07
CA ILE A 13 13.91 5.77 -30.20
C ILE A 13 13.37 6.86 -31.14
N HIS A 14 14.02 7.00 -32.29
CA HIS A 14 13.73 8.06 -33.25
C HIS A 14 12.32 7.90 -33.84
N GLY A 15 11.51 8.95 -33.80
CA GLY A 15 10.43 9.16 -34.78
C GLY A 15 8.97 8.96 -34.34
N ARG A 16 8.64 8.89 -33.05
CA ARG A 16 7.24 9.02 -32.60
C ARG A 16 7.09 10.12 -31.56
N SER A 17 6.20 11.08 -31.83
CA SER A 17 5.68 12.00 -30.82
C SER A 17 5.00 11.18 -29.73
N TRP A 18 5.51 11.22 -28.51
CA TRP A 18 4.87 10.58 -27.37
C TRP A 18 3.56 11.34 -27.10
N PRO A 19 2.39 10.68 -27.17
CA PRO A 19 1.18 11.29 -26.62
C PRO A 19 1.38 11.36 -25.11
N THR A 20 1.00 12.49 -24.51
CA THR A 20 0.70 12.69 -23.09
C THR A 20 1.41 11.70 -22.14
N PHE A 21 2.55 12.12 -21.60
CA PHE A 21 3.32 11.36 -20.62
C PHE A 21 2.46 11.07 -19.37
N VAL A 22 1.81 9.92 -19.41
CA VAL A 22 1.24 9.19 -18.29
C VAL A 22 2.40 8.92 -17.32
N ILE A 23 2.20 9.14 -16.01
CA ILE A 23 3.13 8.65 -14.99
C ILE A 23 3.14 7.12 -15.08
N PHE A 24 4.00 6.59 -15.94
CA PHE A 24 4.72 5.37 -15.66
C PHE A 24 5.73 5.80 -14.60
N ILE A 25 5.39 5.70 -13.30
CA ILE A 25 6.43 5.30 -12.34
C ILE A 25 6.78 3.92 -12.87
N PRO A 26 7.87 3.74 -13.63
CA PRO A 26 8.03 2.47 -14.29
C PRO A 26 8.34 1.52 -13.13
N ASN A 27 7.39 0.63 -12.90
CA ASN A 27 7.15 -0.22 -11.74
C ASN A 27 8.36 -1.05 -11.24
N ARG A 28 9.49 -0.96 -11.95
CA ARG A 28 10.78 -1.60 -11.64
C ARG A 28 11.78 -0.64 -10.99
N TRP A 29 11.82 0.64 -11.36
CA TRP A 29 12.98 1.47 -11.04
C TRP A 29 13.11 1.81 -9.56
N TYR A 30 12.02 2.06 -8.84
CA TYR A 30 12.16 2.30 -7.40
C TYR A 30 12.51 1.02 -6.64
N ASP A 31 11.92 -0.09 -7.03
CA ASP A 31 12.22 -1.41 -6.44
C ASP A 31 13.67 -1.85 -6.73
N GLU A 32 14.22 -1.47 -7.89
CA GLU A 32 15.55 -1.86 -8.37
C GLU A 32 16.68 -0.87 -8.02
N LEU A 33 16.42 0.45 -8.04
CA LEU A 33 17.47 1.47 -7.88
C LEU A 33 17.61 1.98 -6.45
N LYS A 34 16.51 2.21 -5.72
CA LYS A 34 16.48 2.71 -4.32
C LYS A 34 17.59 3.74 -4.02
N CYS A 35 17.75 4.74 -4.88
CA CYS A 35 18.83 5.72 -4.79
C CYS A 35 18.30 7.16 -4.74
N THR A 36 19.11 8.05 -4.16
CA THR A 36 18.76 9.45 -3.90
C THR A 36 18.35 10.20 -5.17
N GLU A 37 18.98 9.91 -6.31
CA GLU A 37 18.65 10.56 -7.58
C GLU A 37 17.22 10.25 -8.04
N VAL A 38 16.73 9.04 -7.78
CA VAL A 38 15.36 8.66 -8.08
C VAL A 38 14.39 9.33 -7.11
N ASP A 39 14.73 9.38 -5.81
CA ASP A 39 13.95 10.10 -4.80
C ASP A 39 13.75 11.57 -5.19
N GLU A 40 14.81 12.25 -5.64
CA GLU A 40 14.76 13.65 -6.06
C GLU A 40 13.87 13.86 -7.29
N VAL A 41 13.96 12.97 -8.28
CA VAL A 41 13.14 13.06 -9.50
C VAL A 41 11.67 12.84 -9.17
N ILE A 42 11.34 11.86 -8.33
CA ILE A 42 9.95 11.60 -7.91
C ILE A 42 9.42 12.79 -7.10
N THR A 43 10.18 13.27 -6.12
CA THR A 43 9.80 14.42 -5.28
C THR A 43 9.49 15.64 -6.15
N ARG A 44 10.38 15.98 -7.08
CA ARG A 44 10.19 17.13 -7.99
C ARG A 44 8.91 17.02 -8.82
N ARG A 45 8.56 15.80 -9.27
CA ARG A 45 7.36 15.55 -10.09
C ARG A 45 6.08 15.63 -9.27
N VAL A 46 6.08 15.06 -8.07
CA VAL A 46 4.96 15.15 -7.14
C VAL A 46 4.69 16.62 -6.78
N GLN A 47 5.75 17.39 -6.49
CA GLN A 47 5.66 18.83 -6.21
C GLN A 47 5.22 19.66 -7.43
N ALA A 48 5.55 19.24 -8.65
CA ALA A 48 5.05 19.85 -9.88
C ALA A 48 3.56 19.57 -10.14
N GLY A 49 2.91 18.73 -9.32
CA GLY A 49 1.51 18.36 -9.46
C GLY A 49 1.25 17.37 -10.62
N GLU A 50 2.26 16.57 -11.00
CA GLU A 50 2.09 15.55 -12.03
C GLU A 50 0.99 14.54 -11.60
N GLU A 51 0.03 14.25 -12.49
CA GLU A 51 -1.11 13.40 -12.14
C GLU A 51 -0.77 11.90 -12.14
N ILE A 52 -1.07 11.21 -11.04
CA ILE A 52 -0.88 9.76 -10.92
C ILE A 52 -2.04 9.01 -11.58
N THR A 53 -1.79 8.50 -12.78
CA THR A 53 -2.73 7.73 -13.60
C THR A 53 -2.85 6.25 -13.21
N LEU A 54 -2.24 5.82 -12.11
CA LEU A 54 -2.32 4.44 -11.64
C LEU A 54 -3.74 4.10 -11.13
N PRO A 55 -4.26 2.89 -11.40
CA PRO A 55 -5.43 2.37 -10.74
C PRO A 55 -5.24 2.33 -9.21
N ASN A 56 -6.32 2.53 -8.45
CA ASN A 56 -6.26 2.64 -6.99
C ASN A 56 -5.59 1.45 -6.31
N GLY A 57 -5.94 0.22 -6.73
CA GLY A 57 -5.30 -0.99 -6.18
C GLY A 57 -3.78 -1.01 -6.39
N LYS A 58 -3.32 -0.63 -7.59
CA LYS A 58 -1.88 -0.57 -7.88
C LYS A 58 -1.18 0.53 -7.10
N LEU A 59 -1.81 1.69 -6.95
CA LEU A 59 -1.25 2.78 -6.14
C LEU A 59 -1.05 2.34 -4.69
N LEU A 60 -2.03 1.68 -4.07
CA LEU A 60 -1.95 1.24 -2.68
C LEU A 60 -0.91 0.14 -2.47
N GLU A 61 -0.80 -0.80 -3.41
CA GLU A 61 0.28 -1.79 -3.41
C GLU A 61 1.66 -1.11 -3.42
N ARG A 62 1.82 -0.01 -4.16
CA ARG A 62 3.07 0.76 -4.20
C ARG A 62 3.33 1.56 -2.93
N LEU A 63 2.30 2.21 -2.39
CA LEU A 63 2.41 2.89 -1.09
C LEU A 63 2.78 1.89 0.01
N LEU A 64 2.20 0.70 -0.01
CA LEU A 64 2.56 -0.37 0.92
C LEU A 64 4.02 -0.78 0.76
N ALA A 65 4.49 -1.01 -0.46
CA ALA A 65 5.89 -1.38 -0.72
C ALA A 65 6.87 -0.30 -0.22
N ILE A 66 6.58 0.97 -0.44
CA ILE A 66 7.39 2.09 0.05
C ILE A 66 7.38 2.15 1.57
N LYS A 67 6.20 2.00 2.20
CA LYS A 67 6.07 1.99 3.65
C LYS A 67 6.85 0.85 4.28
N MET A 68 6.75 -0.36 3.72
CA MET A 68 7.56 -1.49 4.16
C MET A 68 9.05 -1.20 4.05
N TYR A 69 9.48 -0.53 2.99
CA TYR A 69 10.87 -0.12 2.82
C TYR A 69 11.34 0.89 3.89
N GLN A 70 10.49 1.86 4.25
CA GLN A 70 10.75 2.80 5.36
C GLN A 70 10.82 2.10 6.72
N GLU A 71 9.99 1.08 6.95
CA GLU A 71 9.96 0.29 8.19
C GLU A 71 11.01 -0.83 8.22
N GLY A 72 11.81 -0.98 7.16
CA GLY A 72 12.85 -2.00 7.07
C GLY A 72 12.32 -3.43 6.94
N LEU A 73 11.10 -3.59 6.46
CA LEU A 73 10.47 -4.90 6.25
C LEU A 73 10.89 -5.46 4.90
N GLU A 74 11.50 -6.64 4.90
CA GLU A 74 11.84 -7.33 3.67
C GLU A 74 10.56 -7.79 2.93
N GLN A 75 10.54 -7.68 1.60
CA GLN A 75 9.38 -8.14 0.81
C GLN A 75 9.06 -9.63 1.02
N ASN A 76 10.07 -10.42 1.43
CA ASN A 76 10.00 -11.87 1.66
C ASN A 76 9.82 -12.29 3.13
N SER A 77 9.77 -11.35 4.09
CA SER A 77 9.48 -11.72 5.48
C SER A 77 7.98 -11.99 5.65
N TYR A 78 7.55 -13.16 5.19
CA TYR A 78 6.26 -13.77 5.53
C TYR A 78 6.26 -14.39 6.94
N GLY A 79 7.15 -13.91 7.82
CA GLY A 79 7.46 -14.54 9.09
C GLY A 79 7.39 -13.53 10.23
N TYR A 80 6.56 -13.85 11.21
CA TYR A 80 6.61 -13.40 12.60
C TYR A 80 7.07 -11.95 12.80
N SER A 81 6.12 -11.00 12.79
CA SER A 81 6.36 -9.75 13.51
C SER A 81 6.48 -10.13 14.98
N GLU A 82 7.68 -10.03 15.56
CA GLU A 82 7.85 -10.08 17.00
C GLU A 82 6.93 -9.00 17.61
N ASN A 83 5.87 -9.45 18.28
CA ASN A 83 4.96 -8.58 19.00
C ASN A 83 5.76 -7.80 20.04
N GLY A 84 6.01 -6.50 19.79
CA GLY A 84 6.50 -5.58 20.82
C GLY A 84 7.77 -4.79 20.50
N LYS A 85 8.42 -4.96 19.34
CA LYS A 85 9.45 -4.00 18.91
C LYS A 85 8.77 -2.81 18.25
N GLU A 86 8.99 -1.61 18.81
CA GLU A 86 8.66 -0.36 18.13
C GLU A 86 9.29 -0.37 16.74
N ARG A 87 8.45 -0.32 15.70
CA ARG A 87 8.93 -0.20 14.33
C ARG A 87 9.51 1.19 14.17
N LYS A 88 10.83 1.26 13.94
CA LYS A 88 11.50 2.54 13.69
C LYS A 88 11.35 2.87 12.21
N THR A 89 10.47 3.81 11.90
CA THR A 89 10.34 4.36 10.55
C THR A 89 11.58 5.19 10.23
N ASP A 90 12.24 4.86 9.13
CA ASP A 90 13.35 5.65 8.59
C ASP A 90 12.80 6.65 7.57
N GLU A 91 12.51 7.87 8.03
CA GLU A 91 11.97 8.94 7.16
C GLU A 91 12.95 9.39 6.08
N THR A 92 14.24 9.01 6.16
CA THR A 92 15.22 9.34 5.12
C THR A 92 15.02 8.49 3.86
N LYS A 93 14.35 7.34 3.99
CA LYS A 93 14.01 6.46 2.87
C LYS A 93 12.71 6.94 2.23
N ALA A 94 12.69 7.12 0.91
CA ALA A 94 11.51 7.55 0.17
C ALA A 94 10.84 8.82 0.77
N PRO A 95 11.54 9.96 0.85
CA PRO A 95 11.03 11.17 1.49
C PRO A 95 9.70 11.67 0.89
N PHE A 96 9.46 11.38 -0.38
CA PHE A 96 8.22 11.70 -1.10
C PHE A 96 6.99 10.90 -0.63
N PHE A 97 7.14 9.88 0.22
CA PHE A 97 6.02 9.06 0.68
C PHE A 97 4.90 9.88 1.32
N LYS A 98 5.25 10.84 2.19
CA LYS A 98 4.30 11.74 2.85
C LYS A 98 3.52 12.59 1.85
N GLU A 99 4.13 12.96 0.72
CA GLU A 99 3.50 13.73 -0.35
C GLU A 99 2.55 12.86 -1.22
N LEU A 100 2.76 11.54 -1.27
CA LEU A 100 1.89 10.62 -2.00
C LEU A 100 0.62 10.22 -1.23
N LEU A 101 0.64 10.27 0.11
CA LEU A 101 -0.51 9.89 0.94
C LEU A 101 -1.79 10.70 0.61
N PRO A 102 -1.75 12.04 0.46
CA PRO A 102 -2.93 12.80 0.05
C PRO A 102 -3.49 12.39 -1.32
N LEU A 103 -2.64 11.96 -2.26
CA LEU A 103 -3.07 11.49 -3.58
C LEU A 103 -3.79 10.15 -3.48
N GLY A 104 -3.29 9.25 -2.63
CA GLY A 104 -3.97 8.00 -2.28
C GLY A 104 -5.32 8.24 -1.62
N GLN A 105 -5.36 9.17 -0.65
CA GLN A 105 -6.58 9.54 0.06
C GLN A 105 -7.64 10.10 -0.89
N LYS A 106 -7.27 11.07 -1.74
CA LYS A 106 -8.17 11.63 -2.76
C LYS A 106 -8.77 10.55 -3.68
N LYS A 107 -7.98 9.54 -4.04
CA LYS A 107 -8.43 8.41 -4.87
C LYS A 107 -9.37 7.46 -4.12
N MET A 108 -9.17 7.28 -2.81
CA MET A 108 -10.10 6.52 -1.96
C MET A 108 -11.43 7.26 -1.80
N ASP A 109 -11.38 8.55 -1.51
CA ASP A 109 -12.58 9.38 -1.30
C ASP A 109 -13.45 9.51 -2.56
N ALA A 110 -12.83 9.36 -3.74
CA ALA A 110 -13.54 9.32 -5.01
C ALA A 110 -14.36 8.02 -5.22
N ILE A 111 -14.12 6.97 -4.42
CA ILE A 111 -14.89 5.74 -4.46
C ILE A 111 -16.14 5.92 -3.60
N SER A 112 -17.31 5.80 -4.21
CA SER A 112 -18.58 5.79 -3.50
C SER A 112 -19.24 4.42 -3.66
N LEU A 113 -19.60 3.80 -2.53
CA LEU A 113 -20.40 2.58 -2.48
C LEU A 113 -21.65 2.89 -1.67
N SER A 114 -22.81 2.89 -2.32
CA SER A 114 -24.10 3.07 -1.65
C SER A 114 -24.57 1.72 -1.10
N LEU A 115 -24.14 1.40 0.13
CA LEU A 115 -24.58 0.21 0.85
C LEU A 115 -25.34 0.64 2.11
N GLU A 116 -26.46 -0.03 2.41
CA GLU A 116 -27.24 0.24 3.61
C GLU A 116 -26.53 -0.34 4.84
N SER A 117 -26.39 0.47 5.90
CA SER A 117 -25.82 0.05 7.17
C SER A 117 -26.82 -0.79 7.99
N PRO A 118 -26.37 -1.72 8.86
CA PRO A 118 -24.98 -1.99 9.25
C PRO A 118 -24.23 -2.92 8.29
N ILE A 119 -22.94 -2.65 8.08
CA ILE A 119 -22.05 -3.44 7.23
C ILE A 119 -20.90 -3.98 8.09
N VAL A 120 -20.55 -5.25 7.86
CA VAL A 120 -19.37 -5.88 8.43
C VAL A 120 -18.50 -6.38 7.28
N VAL A 121 -17.22 -6.04 7.32
CA VAL A 121 -16.20 -6.57 6.42
C VAL A 121 -15.44 -7.66 7.16
N ILE A 122 -15.45 -8.87 6.58
CA ILE A 122 -14.83 -10.06 7.16
C ILE A 122 -13.67 -10.49 6.24
N GLY A 123 -12.43 -10.33 6.71
CA GLY A 123 -11.22 -10.68 5.97
C GLY A 123 -10.67 -12.07 6.33
N ASP A 124 -10.27 -12.86 5.33
CA ASP A 124 -9.58 -14.14 5.56
C ASP A 124 -8.10 -13.92 5.97
N ALA A 125 -7.72 -14.46 7.12
CA ALA A 125 -6.36 -14.48 7.64
C ALA A 125 -5.84 -15.91 7.92
N SER A 126 -6.42 -16.91 7.25
CA SER A 126 -5.97 -18.30 7.32
C SER A 126 -4.53 -18.48 6.79
N GLY A 127 -3.87 -19.58 7.15
CA GLY A 127 -2.48 -19.85 6.73
C GLY A 127 -2.28 -19.85 5.20
N SER A 128 -3.28 -20.25 4.41
CA SER A 128 -3.24 -20.19 2.95
C SER A 128 -3.15 -18.76 2.39
N MET A 129 -3.54 -17.76 3.17
CA MET A 129 -3.48 -16.34 2.78
C MET A 129 -2.08 -15.75 2.91
N GLN A 130 -1.04 -16.50 3.28
CA GLN A 130 0.30 -15.95 3.53
C GLN A 130 0.82 -15.01 2.44
N VAL A 131 0.65 -15.37 1.16
CA VAL A 131 1.09 -14.54 0.02
C VAL A 131 0.14 -13.36 -0.23
N ALA A 132 -1.13 -13.49 0.13
CA ALA A 132 -2.20 -12.55 -0.20
C ALA A 132 -2.65 -11.67 0.98
N ILE A 133 -2.14 -11.90 2.19
CA ILE A 133 -2.67 -11.29 3.42
C ILE A 133 -2.61 -9.76 3.39
N ARG A 134 -1.52 -9.21 2.83
CA ARG A 134 -1.34 -7.76 2.66
C ARG A 134 -2.39 -7.18 1.72
N THR A 135 -2.58 -7.80 0.56
CA THR A 135 -3.59 -7.39 -0.43
C THR A 135 -5.00 -7.50 0.14
N ASN A 136 -5.30 -8.62 0.82
CA ASN A 136 -6.60 -8.82 1.48
C ASN A 136 -6.86 -7.74 2.54
N SER A 137 -5.85 -7.44 3.36
CA SER A 137 -5.94 -6.41 4.40
C SER A 137 -6.14 -5.01 3.83
N ILE A 138 -5.50 -4.69 2.69
CA ILE A 138 -5.76 -3.45 1.96
C ILE A 138 -7.22 -3.39 1.52
N ILE A 139 -7.72 -4.45 0.85
CA ILE A 139 -9.09 -4.48 0.33
C ILE A 139 -10.10 -4.35 1.48
N ALA A 140 -9.91 -5.15 2.54
CA ALA A 140 -10.76 -5.12 3.71
C ALA A 140 -10.74 -3.75 4.39
N GLY A 141 -9.56 -3.16 4.57
CA GLY A 141 -9.40 -1.83 5.16
C GLY A 141 -10.05 -0.72 4.33
N LEU A 142 -9.90 -0.75 3.01
CA LEU A 142 -10.56 0.21 2.11
C LEU A 142 -12.07 0.10 2.17
N LEU A 143 -12.63 -1.11 2.04
CA LEU A 143 -14.07 -1.33 2.11
C LEU A 143 -14.63 -0.85 3.45
N THR A 144 -13.89 -1.10 4.52
CA THR A 144 -14.21 -0.64 5.87
C THR A 144 -14.26 0.88 5.94
N ALA A 145 -13.22 1.56 5.46
CA ALA A 145 -13.14 3.02 5.48
C ALA A 145 -14.25 3.67 4.64
N ILE A 146 -14.49 3.16 3.43
CA ILE A 146 -15.49 3.69 2.48
C ILE A 146 -16.91 3.47 3.01
N CYS A 147 -17.20 2.28 3.53
CA CYS A 147 -18.55 1.90 3.94
C CYS A 147 -18.85 2.21 5.42
N GLN A 148 -17.89 2.79 6.15
CA GLN A 148 -17.97 2.97 7.61
C GLN A 148 -18.35 1.67 8.33
N ALA A 149 -17.84 0.54 7.83
CA ALA A 149 -18.19 -0.79 8.30
C ALA A 149 -17.43 -1.18 9.57
N GLN A 150 -17.90 -2.22 10.24
CA GLN A 150 -17.07 -2.94 11.21
C GLN A 150 -16.09 -3.85 10.46
N LEU A 151 -14.93 -4.11 11.06
CA LEU A 151 -13.88 -4.93 10.46
C LEU A 151 -13.49 -6.03 11.42
N VAL A 152 -13.55 -7.27 10.92
CA VAL A 152 -13.01 -8.45 11.59
C VAL A 152 -12.22 -9.27 10.58
N PHE A 153 -11.27 -10.04 11.07
CA PHE A 153 -10.59 -11.08 10.31
C PHE A 153 -10.88 -12.44 10.93
N PHE A 154 -10.64 -13.52 10.20
CA PHE A 154 -10.76 -14.86 10.76
C PHE A 154 -9.62 -15.77 10.34
N ASN A 155 -9.32 -16.72 11.21
CA ASN A 155 -8.57 -17.92 10.89
C ASN A 155 -9.23 -19.10 11.62
N THR A 156 -8.52 -19.80 12.49
CA THR A 156 -9.11 -20.73 13.47
C THR A 156 -10.02 -19.99 14.47
N GLU A 157 -9.80 -18.68 14.71
CA GLU A 157 -10.56 -17.83 15.62
C GLU A 157 -11.01 -16.51 14.96
N ASN A 158 -11.87 -15.76 15.66
CA ASN A 158 -12.24 -14.40 15.26
C ASN A 158 -11.17 -13.40 15.72
N ILE A 159 -10.64 -12.63 14.78
CA ILE A 159 -9.58 -11.65 15.01
C ILE A 159 -10.17 -10.26 14.88
N VAL A 160 -10.20 -9.52 16.00
CA VAL A 160 -10.57 -8.10 16.01
C VAL A 160 -9.30 -7.27 15.87
N PRO A 161 -9.15 -6.44 14.81
CA PRO A 161 -7.99 -5.57 14.67
C PRO A 161 -7.96 -4.52 15.78
N ARG A 162 -6.77 -3.98 16.08
CA ARG A 162 -6.57 -2.99 17.14
C ARG A 162 -7.34 -1.68 16.91
N TYR A 163 -7.59 -1.36 15.64
CA TYR A 163 -8.32 -0.19 15.19
C TYR A 163 -9.04 -0.49 13.89
N VAL A 164 -10.05 0.33 13.59
CA VAL A 164 -10.78 0.31 12.32
C VAL A 164 -10.22 1.43 11.44
N PRO A 165 -9.66 1.12 10.25
CA PRO A 165 -8.99 2.12 9.43
C PRO A 165 -9.99 3.13 8.86
N LYS A 166 -9.62 4.41 8.88
CA LYS A 166 -10.43 5.55 8.40
C LYS A 166 -9.77 6.31 7.25
N ASN A 167 -8.46 6.17 7.09
CA ASN A 167 -7.67 6.85 6.08
C ASN A 167 -6.67 5.87 5.45
N ILE A 168 -6.04 6.29 4.34
CA ILE A 168 -5.09 5.43 3.61
C ILE A 168 -3.89 5.02 4.45
N GLU A 169 -3.38 5.88 5.32
CA GLU A 169 -2.25 5.53 6.17
C GLU A 169 -2.60 4.40 7.14
N GLU A 170 -3.77 4.45 7.77
CA GLU A 170 -4.30 3.38 8.63
C GLU A 170 -4.58 2.09 7.86
N VAL A 171 -5.06 2.16 6.61
CA VAL A 171 -5.20 0.98 5.74
C VAL A 171 -3.83 0.33 5.49
N LEU A 172 -2.81 1.13 5.21
CA LEU A 172 -1.46 0.62 4.99
C LEU A 172 -0.86 0.05 6.29
N ASN A 173 -1.04 0.71 7.42
CA ASN A 173 -0.63 0.20 8.73
C ASN A 173 -1.26 -1.17 9.01
N LEU A 174 -2.58 -1.29 8.81
CA LEU A 174 -3.31 -2.54 8.97
C LEU A 174 -2.72 -3.66 8.10
N ALA A 175 -2.41 -3.36 6.84
CA ALA A 175 -1.83 -4.34 5.92
C ALA A 175 -0.42 -4.79 6.32
N VAL A 176 0.35 -3.95 7.02
CA VAL A 176 1.66 -4.32 7.57
C VAL A 176 1.53 -5.08 8.90
N GLU A 177 0.52 -4.78 9.70
CA GLU A 177 0.28 -5.43 11.00
C GLU A 177 -0.36 -6.82 10.88
N MET A 178 -1.26 -7.01 9.91
CA MET A 178 -2.04 -8.24 9.76
C MET A 178 -1.17 -9.42 9.34
N GLN A 179 -1.40 -10.57 9.98
CA GLN A 179 -0.68 -11.81 9.73
C GLN A 179 -1.65 -12.93 9.39
N SER A 180 -1.22 -13.81 8.49
CA SER A 180 -1.90 -15.06 8.19
C SER A 180 -1.46 -16.16 9.15
N GLY A 181 -2.35 -17.07 9.52
CA GLY A 181 -2.00 -18.27 10.28
C GLY A 181 -3.23 -19.14 10.54
N GLY A 182 -3.03 -20.31 11.13
CA GLY A 182 -4.13 -21.21 11.47
C GLY A 182 -4.92 -21.75 10.27
N ASP A 183 -6.10 -22.28 10.56
CA ASP A 183 -7.03 -22.88 9.60
C ASP A 183 -8.04 -21.86 9.08
N THR A 184 -8.94 -22.30 8.20
CA THR A 184 -9.97 -21.45 7.57
C THR A 184 -11.33 -21.72 8.22
N THR A 185 -11.66 -21.01 9.31
CA THR A 185 -12.92 -21.16 10.06
C THR A 185 -13.78 -19.89 9.98
N PRO A 186 -14.46 -19.61 8.85
CA PRO A 186 -15.28 -18.39 8.69
C PRO A 186 -16.44 -18.30 9.69
N ALA A 187 -16.91 -19.44 10.19
CA ALA A 187 -17.96 -19.49 11.22
C ALA A 187 -17.55 -18.77 12.52
N ALA A 188 -16.25 -18.73 12.85
CA ALA A 188 -15.76 -18.04 14.04
C ALA A 188 -16.06 -16.54 14.00
N SER A 189 -15.94 -15.90 12.83
CA SER A 189 -16.23 -14.47 12.63
C SER A 189 -17.71 -14.15 12.41
N LEU A 190 -18.54 -15.14 12.08
CA LEU A 190 -19.99 -14.92 11.92
C LEU A 190 -20.74 -14.96 13.25
N TRP A 191 -20.26 -15.73 14.22
CA TRP A 191 -20.92 -15.89 15.53
C TRP A 191 -21.22 -14.58 16.30
N PRO A 192 -20.38 -13.53 16.26
CA PRO A 192 -20.64 -12.28 16.98
C PRO A 192 -21.76 -11.40 16.40
N PHE A 193 -22.34 -11.74 15.24
CA PHE A 193 -23.30 -10.92 14.48
C PHE A 193 -24.62 -11.65 14.26
#